data_AF-A0A2D6LD88-F1
#
_entry.id   AF-A0A2D6LD88-F1
#
_cell.length_a   1.000
_cell.length_b   1.000
_cell.length_c   1.000
_cell.angle_alpha   90.00
_cell.angle_beta   90.00
_cell.angle_gamma   90.00
#
_symmetry.space_group_name_H-M   'P 1'
#
loop_
_entity.id
_entity.type
_entity.pdbx_description
1 polymer ?
#
loop_
_entity_poly.entity_id
_entity_poly.type
_entity_poly.pdbx_seq_one_letter_code
_entity_poly.pdbx_strand_id
1 'polypeptide(L)'
;MASFQAFAYDTRYAEQYYRLYHQHFYQHPENINENIWYLERALASDFVNPQNALARIQSDLEWERYRYLFSMHMNLELVKQYRLLGSKFDKRTAFFYNAPWKTQNLKSLEIARSYYQAALFYWENAVLWSDKAWELQFIDLHQIHHWADENYRIEYYELDYESIIAMDLERLNSVQDDFQRMDENTY
;
A
#
# COMPACT_ATOMS: atom_id res chain seq x y z
N MET A 1 -5.56 45.62 4.67
CA MET A 1 -5.19 44.21 4.91
C MET A 1 -5.24 43.52 3.55
N ALA A 2 -4.11 43.00 3.05
CA ALA A 2 -4.10 42.26 1.80
C ALA A 2 -4.71 40.87 2.03
N SER A 3 -5.82 40.55 1.35
CA SER A 3 -6.37 39.20 1.36
C SER A 3 -5.50 38.32 0.47
N PHE A 4 -4.77 37.37 1.05
CA PHE A 4 -4.16 36.29 0.29
C PHE A 4 -5.28 35.42 -0.27
N GLN A 5 -5.50 35.49 -1.58
CA GLN A 5 -6.31 34.51 -2.30
C GLN A 5 -5.56 33.19 -2.25
N ALA A 6 -6.02 32.25 -1.41
CA ALA A 6 -5.61 30.87 -1.51
C ALA A 6 -6.23 30.29 -2.78
N PHE A 7 -5.43 30.15 -3.84
CA PHE A 7 -5.84 29.40 -5.01
C PHE A 7 -5.81 27.91 -4.64
N ALA A 8 -6.99 27.34 -4.36
CA ALA A 8 -7.13 25.89 -4.28
C ALA A 8 -6.94 25.33 -5.70
N TYR A 9 -5.75 24.80 -5.98
CA TYR A 9 -5.52 24.05 -7.21
C TYR A 9 -6.42 22.82 -7.21
N ASP A 10 -7.20 22.65 -8.27
CA ASP A 10 -8.06 21.47 -8.40
C ASP A 10 -7.19 20.22 -8.58
N THR A 11 -7.37 19.24 -7.70
CA THR A 11 -6.59 17.99 -7.68
C THR A 11 -7.30 16.97 -8.54
N ARG A 12 -6.76 16.73 -9.75
CA ARG A 12 -7.40 15.89 -10.77
C ARG A 12 -6.52 14.75 -11.27
N TYR A 13 -5.20 14.91 -11.18
CA TYR A 13 -4.27 13.98 -11.82
C TYR A 13 -3.61 13.05 -10.81
N ALA A 14 -3.26 11.85 -11.27
CA ALA A 14 -2.60 10.82 -10.47
C ALA A 14 -1.38 11.36 -9.70
N GLU A 15 -0.51 12.12 -10.36
CA GLU A 15 0.70 12.70 -9.77
C GLU A 15 0.42 13.70 -8.66
N GLN A 16 -0.69 14.43 -8.75
CA GLN A 16 -1.06 15.41 -7.72
C GLN A 16 -1.49 14.69 -6.44
N TYR A 17 -2.29 13.63 -6.56
CA TYR A 17 -2.67 12.78 -5.43
C TYR A 17 -1.45 12.08 -4.82
N TYR A 18 -0.53 11.58 -5.64
CA TYR A 18 0.73 11.01 -5.14
C TYR A 18 1.57 12.01 -4.35
N ARG A 19 1.67 13.27 -4.79
CA ARG A 19 2.39 14.31 -4.05
C ARG A 19 1.75 14.59 -2.68
N LEU A 20 0.41 14.56 -2.59
CA LEU A 20 -0.30 14.70 -1.31
C LEU A 20 -0.01 13.52 -0.38
N TYR A 21 -0.08 12.29 -0.89
CA TYR A 21 0.35 11.10 -0.15
C TYR A 21 1.77 11.28 0.43
N HIS A 22 2.73 11.63 -0.43
CA HIS A 22 4.13 11.76 -0.02
C HIS A 22 4.34 12.83 1.06
N GLN A 23 3.60 13.93 0.99
CA GLN A 23 3.65 14.97 2.02
C GLN A 23 3.10 14.49 3.37
N HIS A 24 1.99 13.74 3.36
CA HIS A 24 1.36 13.23 4.58
C HIS A 24 2.10 12.02 5.18
N PHE A 25 2.83 11.27 4.35
CA PHE A 25 3.61 10.11 4.76
C PHE A 25 4.62 10.42 5.89
N TYR A 26 5.24 11.59 5.86
CA TYR A 26 6.24 12.01 6.86
C TYR A 26 5.66 12.75 8.08
N GLN A 27 4.35 12.99 8.13
CA GLN A 27 3.73 13.76 9.21
C GLN A 27 3.27 12.85 10.36
N HIS A 28 3.61 13.24 11.58
CA HIS A 28 3.09 12.60 12.79
C HIS A 28 1.93 13.40 13.38
N PRO A 29 0.84 12.75 13.84
CA PRO A 29 0.59 11.31 13.83
C PRO A 29 0.30 10.76 12.42
N GLU A 30 0.70 9.51 12.18
CA GLU A 30 0.54 8.83 10.89
C GLU A 30 -0.95 8.58 10.55
N ASN A 31 -1.43 9.18 9.46
CA ASN A 31 -2.81 9.07 9.00
C ASN A 31 -2.96 8.06 7.86
N ILE A 32 -2.97 6.77 8.21
CA ILE A 32 -2.96 5.67 7.23
C ILE A 32 -4.19 5.69 6.31
N ASN A 33 -5.37 6.01 6.85
CA ASN A 33 -6.61 6.05 6.05
C ASN A 33 -6.57 7.16 5.00
N GLU A 34 -6.01 8.33 5.35
CA GLU A 34 -5.83 9.43 4.40
C GLU A 34 -4.78 9.09 3.35
N ASN A 35 -3.68 8.42 3.73
CA ASN A 35 -2.69 7.91 2.79
C ASN A 35 -3.33 6.94 1.78
N ILE A 36 -4.10 5.97 2.25
CA ILE A 36 -4.85 5.02 1.40
C ILE A 36 -5.78 5.79 0.46
N TRP A 37 -6.52 6.77 0.98
CA TRP A 37 -7.42 7.58 0.17
C TRP A 37 -6.68 8.30 -0.98
N TYR A 38 -5.53 8.92 -0.70
CA TYR A 38 -4.73 9.57 -1.73
C TYR A 38 -4.19 8.58 -2.77
N LEU A 39 -3.69 7.43 -2.33
CA LEU A 39 -3.14 6.41 -3.23
C LEU A 39 -4.23 5.78 -4.13
N GLU A 40 -5.39 5.43 -3.57
CA GLU A 40 -6.53 4.92 -4.35
C GLU A 40 -7.04 5.96 -5.35
N ARG A 41 -7.09 7.24 -4.95
CA ARG A 41 -7.44 8.34 -5.85
C ARG A 41 -6.40 8.51 -6.95
N ALA A 42 -5.11 8.35 -6.65
CA ALA A 42 -4.05 8.40 -7.65
C ALA A 42 -4.23 7.31 -8.71
N LEU A 43 -4.51 6.07 -8.29
CA LEU A 43 -4.75 4.94 -9.21
C LEU A 43 -6.01 5.11 -10.07
N ALA A 44 -7.05 5.76 -9.54
CA ALA A 44 -8.31 5.96 -10.24
C ALA A 44 -8.33 7.21 -11.14
N SER A 45 -7.28 8.03 -11.12
CA SER A 45 -7.23 9.31 -11.84
C SER A 45 -6.44 9.21 -13.13
N ASP A 46 -6.74 10.12 -14.06
CA ASP A 46 -5.93 10.28 -15.26
C ASP A 46 -4.54 10.82 -14.92
N PHE A 47 -3.55 10.46 -15.74
CA PHE A 47 -2.21 11.00 -15.64
C PHE A 47 -2.17 12.45 -16.14
N VAL A 48 -1.29 13.26 -15.55
CA VAL A 48 -1.01 14.60 -16.06
C VAL A 48 -0.37 14.53 -17.45
N ASN A 49 -0.38 15.64 -18.20
CA ASN A 49 0.39 15.74 -19.44
C ASN A 49 1.87 15.37 -19.19
N PRO A 50 2.53 14.58 -20.06
CA PRO A 50 3.91 14.12 -19.87
C PRO A 50 4.93 15.23 -19.56
N GLN A 51 4.69 16.47 -20.00
CA GLN A 51 5.54 17.63 -19.67
C GLN A 51 5.59 17.97 -18.18
N ASN A 52 4.56 17.56 -17.42
CA ASN A 52 4.42 17.81 -15.98
C ASN A 52 4.57 16.54 -15.13
N ALA A 53 4.99 15.43 -15.74
CA ALA A 53 5.22 14.16 -15.06
C ALA A 53 6.32 14.28 -13.99
N LEU A 54 6.44 13.26 -13.15
CA LEU A 54 7.46 13.20 -12.08
C LEU A 54 8.85 12.85 -12.61
N ALA A 55 8.95 12.45 -13.87
CA ALA A 55 10.19 12.23 -14.60
C ALA A 55 10.17 12.99 -15.92
N ARG A 56 11.35 13.18 -16.52
CA ARG A 56 11.44 13.78 -17.84
C ARG A 56 11.05 12.72 -18.88
N ILE A 57 10.04 13.04 -19.69
CA ILE A 57 9.52 12.15 -20.73
C ILE A 57 9.80 12.75 -22.11
N GLN A 58 10.47 11.99 -22.97
CA GLN A 58 10.90 12.38 -24.31
C GLN A 58 10.30 11.50 -25.41
N SER A 59 9.89 10.28 -25.08
CA SER A 59 9.28 9.33 -26.00
C SER A 59 7.96 8.76 -25.48
N ASP A 60 7.19 8.18 -26.38
CA ASP A 60 5.97 7.42 -26.07
C ASP A 60 6.26 6.19 -25.22
N LEU A 61 7.36 5.47 -25.50
CA LEU A 61 7.78 4.32 -24.70
C LEU A 61 8.21 4.72 -23.27
N GLU A 62 8.90 5.85 -23.11
CA GLU A 62 9.18 6.42 -21.77
C GLU A 62 7.88 6.74 -21.03
N TRP A 63 6.89 7.31 -21.73
CA TRP A 63 5.60 7.61 -21.13
C TRP A 63 4.85 6.35 -20.71
N GLU A 64 4.91 5.30 -21.53
CA GLU A 64 4.31 4.02 -21.22
C GLU A 64 4.96 3.37 -20.00
N ARG A 65 6.30 3.25 -19.98
CA ARG A 65 7.01 2.70 -18.83
C ARG A 65 6.77 3.51 -17.57
N TYR A 66 6.75 4.83 -17.66
CA TYR A 66 6.46 5.71 -16.52
C TYR A 66 5.12 5.36 -15.88
N ARG A 67 4.06 5.18 -16.67
CA ARG A 67 2.73 4.84 -16.15
C ARG A 67 2.72 3.46 -15.49
N TYR A 68 3.42 2.47 -16.06
CA TYR A 68 3.53 1.14 -15.46
C TYR A 68 4.27 1.18 -14.13
N LEU A 69 5.43 1.84 -14.06
CA LEU A 69 6.18 2.02 -12.82
C LEU A 69 5.38 2.80 -11.76
N PHE A 70 4.68 3.85 -12.16
CA PHE A 70 3.82 4.62 -11.27
C PHE A 70 2.71 3.74 -10.67
N SER A 71 1.98 3.02 -11.53
CA SER A 71 0.91 2.12 -11.08
C SER A 71 1.43 1.02 -10.16
N MET A 72 2.55 0.39 -10.51
CA MET A 72 3.21 -0.61 -9.66
C MET A 72 3.59 -0.02 -8.29
N HIS A 73 4.26 1.13 -8.27
CA HIS A 73 4.66 1.80 -7.04
C HIS A 73 3.46 2.16 -6.15
N MET A 74 2.37 2.70 -6.73
CA MET A 74 1.17 3.05 -5.95
C MET A 74 0.55 1.82 -5.30
N ASN A 75 0.51 0.70 -6.03
CA ASN A 75 0.04 -0.57 -5.49
C ASN A 75 0.95 -1.05 -4.34
N LEU A 76 2.28 -1.00 -4.48
CA LEU A 76 3.21 -1.32 -3.39
C LEU A 76 3.01 -0.46 -2.16
N GLU A 77 2.79 0.84 -2.32
CA GLU A 77 2.50 1.73 -1.20
C GLU A 77 1.18 1.35 -0.51
N LEU A 78 0.15 0.97 -1.28
CA LEU A 78 -1.11 0.47 -0.70
C LEU A 78 -0.91 -0.84 0.07
N VAL A 79 -0.09 -1.78 -0.43
CA VAL A 79 0.30 -2.99 0.33
C VAL A 79 0.86 -2.60 1.69
N LYS A 80 1.80 -1.65 1.73
CA LYS A 80 2.42 -1.16 2.97
C LYS A 80 1.38 -0.55 3.92
N GLN A 81 0.50 0.33 3.41
CA GLN A 81 -0.53 0.98 4.24
C GLN A 81 -1.56 -0.01 4.80
N TYR A 82 -2.09 -0.91 3.96
CA TYR A 82 -3.08 -1.89 4.39
C TYR A 82 -2.48 -2.92 5.36
N ARG A 83 -1.23 -3.34 5.16
CA ARG A 83 -0.53 -4.19 6.12
C ARG A 83 -0.31 -3.49 7.46
N LEU A 84 0.01 -2.19 7.45
CA LEU A 84 0.12 -1.39 8.66
C LEU A 84 -1.22 -1.28 9.40
N LEU A 85 -2.35 -1.08 8.69
CA LEU A 85 -3.68 -1.15 9.28
C LEU A 85 -3.96 -2.52 9.90
N GLY A 86 -3.70 -3.61 9.17
CA GLY A 86 -3.87 -4.97 9.67
C GLY A 86 -3.13 -5.19 10.99
N SER A 87 -1.89 -4.70 11.07
CA SER A 87 -1.07 -4.82 12.28
C SER A 87 -1.64 -4.11 13.51
N LYS A 88 -2.45 -3.05 13.35
CA LYS A 88 -3.10 -2.34 14.47
C LYS A 88 -4.19 -3.16 15.14
N PHE A 89 -4.81 -4.08 14.40
CA PHE A 89 -5.89 -4.94 14.91
C PHE A 89 -5.42 -6.36 15.22
N ASP A 90 -4.20 -6.70 14.81
CA ASP A 90 -3.59 -8.00 15.02
C ASP A 90 -3.02 -8.12 16.44
N LYS A 91 -3.66 -8.94 17.28
CA LYS A 91 -3.28 -9.13 18.69
C LYS A 91 -1.95 -9.87 18.87
N ARG A 92 -1.39 -10.46 17.81
CA ARG A 92 -0.11 -11.20 17.74
C ARG A 92 0.02 -12.43 18.64
N THR A 93 -0.61 -12.45 19.81
CA THR A 93 -0.60 -13.56 20.78
C THR A 93 -1.90 -13.57 21.60
N ALA A 94 -2.45 -14.75 21.83
CA ALA A 94 -3.62 -14.95 22.67
C ALA A 94 -3.20 -15.30 24.11
N PHE A 95 -3.17 -14.31 25.01
CA PHE A 95 -2.89 -14.55 26.44
C PHE A 95 -4.13 -15.02 27.21
N PHE A 96 -3.95 -15.83 28.26
CA PHE A 96 -5.05 -16.35 29.09
C PHE A 96 -5.93 -15.23 29.69
N TYR A 97 -5.32 -14.13 30.14
CA TYR A 97 -6.06 -12.99 30.69
C TYR A 97 -6.91 -12.25 29.66
N ASN A 98 -6.74 -12.53 28.36
CA ASN A 98 -7.60 -11.97 27.32
C ASN A 98 -8.93 -12.74 27.15
N ALA A 99 -9.12 -13.85 27.87
CA ALA A 99 -10.32 -14.69 27.78
C ALA A 99 -11.64 -13.92 27.99
N PRO A 100 -11.77 -12.99 28.98
CA PRO A 100 -12.98 -12.19 29.15
C PRO A 100 -13.33 -11.31 27.93
N TRP A 101 -12.35 -10.99 27.08
CA TRP A 101 -12.52 -10.18 25.87
C TRP A 101 -12.40 -11.01 24.59
N LYS A 102 -12.60 -12.33 24.66
CA LYS A 102 -12.50 -13.26 23.53
C LYS A 102 -13.26 -12.75 22.30
N THR A 103 -14.52 -12.36 22.45
CA THR A 103 -15.36 -11.88 21.33
C THR A 103 -14.77 -10.64 20.66
N GLN A 104 -14.30 -9.67 21.44
CA GLN A 104 -13.69 -8.45 20.93
C GLN A 104 -12.34 -8.73 20.26
N ASN A 105 -11.55 -9.64 20.81
CA ASN A 105 -10.29 -10.06 20.20
C ASN A 105 -10.53 -10.78 18.87
N LEU A 106 -11.47 -11.70 18.80
CA LEU A 106 -11.84 -12.37 17.55
C LEU A 106 -12.32 -11.37 16.48
N LYS A 107 -13.15 -10.39 16.86
CA LYS A 107 -13.56 -9.32 15.95
C LYS A 107 -12.38 -8.46 15.48
N SER A 108 -11.42 -8.17 16.36
CA SER A 108 -10.19 -7.46 16.00
C SER A 108 -9.38 -8.25 14.98
N LEU A 109 -9.24 -9.56 15.15
CA LEU A 109 -8.53 -10.42 14.20
C LEU A 109 -9.25 -10.52 12.85
N GLU A 110 -10.58 -10.53 12.84
CA GLU A 110 -11.37 -10.48 11.59
C GLU A 110 -11.11 -9.17 10.81
N ILE A 111 -11.05 -8.04 11.52
CA ILE A 111 -10.68 -6.75 10.90
C ILE A 111 -9.25 -6.82 10.35
N ALA A 112 -8.28 -7.32 11.11
CA ALA A 112 -6.90 -7.48 10.65
C ALA A 112 -6.81 -8.34 9.38
N ARG A 113 -7.56 -9.46 9.34
CA ARG A 113 -7.65 -10.34 8.17
C ARG A 113 -8.13 -9.60 6.93
N SER A 114 -9.17 -8.79 7.06
CA SER A 114 -9.71 -8.01 5.93
C SER A 114 -8.67 -7.06 5.34
N TYR A 115 -7.86 -6.42 6.18
CA TYR A 115 -6.78 -5.55 5.72
C TYR A 115 -5.61 -6.31 5.09
N TYR A 116 -5.22 -7.47 5.62
CA TYR A 116 -4.22 -8.31 4.97
C TYR A 116 -4.69 -8.84 3.60
N GLN A 117 -5.98 -9.18 3.47
CA GLN A 117 -6.56 -9.56 2.18
C GLN A 117 -6.58 -8.39 1.19
N ALA A 118 -6.90 -7.18 1.64
CA ALA A 118 -6.77 -5.98 0.80
C ALA A 118 -5.32 -5.76 0.36
N ALA A 119 -4.35 -5.94 1.27
CA ALA A 119 -2.92 -5.86 0.92
C ALA A 119 -2.53 -6.89 -0.15
N LEU A 120 -3.03 -8.14 -0.08
CA LEU A 120 -2.79 -9.15 -1.12
C LEU A 120 -3.35 -8.72 -2.49
N PHE A 121 -4.58 -8.19 -2.51
CA PHE A 121 -5.17 -7.68 -3.75
C PHE A 121 -4.28 -6.60 -4.42
N TYR A 122 -3.75 -5.66 -3.64
CA TYR A 122 -2.84 -4.65 -4.18
C TYR A 122 -1.48 -5.23 -4.58
N TRP A 123 -0.99 -6.27 -3.89
CA TRP A 123 0.23 -6.96 -4.29
C TRP A 123 0.08 -7.64 -5.66
N GLU A 124 -1.01 -8.35 -5.90
CA GLU A 124 -1.29 -8.97 -7.21
C GLU A 124 -1.29 -7.93 -8.34
N ASN A 125 -1.86 -6.75 -8.09
CA ASN A 125 -1.82 -5.63 -9.03
C ASN A 125 -0.41 -5.05 -9.19
N ALA A 126 0.38 -4.97 -8.12
CA ALA A 126 1.78 -4.51 -8.21
C ALA A 126 2.60 -5.43 -9.12
N VAL A 127 2.46 -6.76 -8.97
CA VAL A 127 3.11 -7.75 -9.83
C VAL A 127 2.65 -7.60 -11.29
N LEU A 128 1.35 -7.46 -11.54
CA LEU A 128 0.83 -7.25 -12.90
C LEU A 128 1.43 -6.01 -13.59
N TRP A 129 1.60 -4.91 -12.85
CA TRP A 129 2.21 -3.70 -13.40
C TRP A 129 3.74 -3.80 -13.47
N SER A 130 4.35 -4.59 -12.59
CA SER A 130 5.78 -4.93 -12.61
C SER A 130 6.14 -5.62 -13.92
N ASP A 131 5.42 -6.69 -14.26
CA ASP A 131 5.64 -7.48 -15.48
C ASP A 131 5.63 -6.58 -16.73
N LYS A 132 4.64 -5.69 -16.82
CA LYS A 132 4.52 -4.73 -17.93
C LYS A 132 5.65 -3.71 -17.96
N ALA A 133 6.07 -3.20 -16.79
CA ALA A 133 7.22 -2.29 -16.70
C ALA A 133 8.53 -3.01 -17.07
N TRP A 134 8.63 -4.30 -16.78
CA TRP A 134 9.79 -5.14 -17.05
C TRP A 134 10.04 -5.40 -18.54
N GLU A 135 8.97 -5.48 -19.34
CA GLU A 135 9.08 -5.54 -20.80
C GLU A 135 9.85 -4.33 -21.38
N LEU A 136 9.79 -3.19 -20.68
CA LEU A 136 10.43 -1.93 -21.07
C LEU A 136 11.71 -1.63 -20.25
N GLN A 137 12.28 -2.63 -19.56
CA GLN A 137 13.36 -2.46 -18.58
C GLN A 137 14.64 -1.73 -19.07
N PHE A 138 14.86 -1.65 -20.38
CA PHE A 138 15.99 -0.93 -20.99
C PHE A 138 15.82 0.61 -21.02
N ILE A 139 14.63 1.14 -20.75
CA ILE A 139 14.32 2.59 -20.77
C ILE A 139 14.58 3.26 -19.42
N ASP A 140 15.70 3.94 -19.24
CA ASP A 140 16.00 4.59 -17.97
C ASP A 140 15.15 5.86 -17.72
N LEU A 141 14.58 5.97 -16.51
CA LEU A 141 13.80 7.11 -16.02
C LEU A 141 14.43 7.63 -14.72
N HIS A 142 15.57 8.30 -14.86
CA HIS A 142 16.46 8.66 -13.75
C HIS A 142 15.78 9.34 -12.55
N GLN A 143 14.79 10.23 -12.74
CA GLN A 143 14.12 10.93 -11.63
C GLN A 143 13.30 9.99 -10.74
N ILE A 144 12.90 8.83 -11.24
CA ILE A 144 12.10 7.83 -10.54
C ILE A 144 12.83 6.47 -10.48
N HIS A 145 14.18 6.48 -10.47
CA HIS A 145 14.97 5.24 -10.45
C HIS A 145 14.57 4.29 -9.32
N HIS A 146 14.20 4.84 -8.15
CA HIS A 146 13.74 4.04 -7.02
C HIS A 146 12.51 3.17 -7.34
N TRP A 147 11.61 3.60 -8.25
CA TRP A 147 10.53 2.74 -8.74
C TRP A 147 11.06 1.64 -9.66
N ALA A 148 12.10 1.91 -10.46
CA ALA A 148 12.75 0.88 -11.26
C ALA A 148 13.49 -0.14 -10.37
N ASP A 149 14.06 0.29 -9.25
CA ASP A 149 14.67 -0.62 -8.26
C ASP A 149 13.61 -1.48 -7.56
N GLU A 150 12.46 -0.91 -7.19
CA GLU A 150 11.33 -1.69 -6.68
C GLU A 150 10.85 -2.72 -7.71
N ASN A 151 10.72 -2.33 -8.97
CA ASN A 151 10.38 -3.23 -10.07
C ASN A 151 11.37 -4.40 -10.16
N TYR A 152 12.67 -4.09 -10.19
CA TYR A 152 13.74 -5.09 -10.22
C TYR A 152 13.60 -6.08 -9.05
N ARG A 153 13.33 -5.60 -7.84
CA ARG A 153 13.21 -6.47 -6.67
C ARG A 153 11.99 -7.40 -6.74
N ILE A 154 10.88 -6.97 -7.34
CA ILE A 154 9.72 -7.85 -7.58
C ILE A 154 10.13 -8.95 -8.58
N GLU A 155 10.69 -8.57 -9.72
CA GLU A 155 11.03 -9.48 -10.83
C GLU A 155 12.07 -10.54 -10.46
N TYR A 156 13.00 -10.20 -9.55
CA TYR A 156 14.00 -11.13 -9.02
C TYR A 156 13.59 -11.82 -7.71
N TYR A 157 12.33 -11.67 -7.27
CA TYR A 157 11.81 -12.23 -6.02
C TYR A 157 12.58 -11.79 -4.75
N GLU A 158 13.27 -10.65 -4.80
CA GLU A 158 13.89 -10.02 -3.62
C GLU A 158 12.85 -9.25 -2.77
N LEU A 159 11.70 -8.96 -3.36
CA LEU A 159 10.53 -8.42 -2.69
C LEU A 159 9.34 -9.32 -3.00
N ASP A 160 8.83 -10.01 -1.99
CA ASP A 160 7.68 -10.89 -2.10
C ASP A 160 6.69 -10.60 -0.96
N TYR A 161 5.74 -9.70 -1.22
CA TYR A 161 4.70 -9.42 -0.23
C TYR A 161 3.65 -10.53 -0.12
N GLU A 162 3.48 -11.39 -1.13
CA GLU A 162 2.58 -12.54 -1.02
C GLU A 162 3.05 -13.46 0.10
N SER A 163 4.33 -13.85 0.08
CA SER A 163 4.91 -14.68 1.15
C SER A 163 4.84 -13.98 2.51
N ILE A 164 5.17 -12.68 2.58
CA ILE A 164 5.12 -11.92 3.84
C ILE A 164 3.70 -11.86 4.41
N ILE A 165 2.69 -11.59 3.58
CA ILE A 165 1.31 -11.48 4.02
C ILE A 165 0.72 -12.87 4.34
N ALA A 166 1.11 -13.90 3.60
CA ALA A 166 0.74 -15.28 3.92
C ALA A 166 1.19 -15.66 5.34
N MET A 167 2.42 -15.31 5.71
CA MET A 167 2.91 -15.51 7.08
C MET A 167 2.12 -14.73 8.13
N ASP A 168 1.72 -13.48 7.82
CA ASP A 168 0.87 -12.69 8.72
C ASP A 168 -0.52 -13.34 8.91
N LEU A 169 -1.12 -13.85 7.83
CA LEU A 169 -2.41 -14.54 7.86
C LEU A 169 -2.33 -15.88 8.60
N GLU A 170 -1.26 -16.66 8.40
CA GLU A 170 -1.03 -17.93 9.11
C GLU A 170 -0.92 -17.70 10.62
N ARG A 171 -0.11 -16.73 11.02
CA ARG A 171 0.01 -16.34 12.43
C ARG A 171 -1.33 -15.87 12.99
N LEU A 172 -2.08 -15.07 12.25
CA LEU A 172 -3.41 -14.60 12.65
C LEU A 172 -4.38 -15.77 12.86
N ASN A 173 -4.36 -16.78 11.98
CA ASN A 173 -5.14 -18.00 12.15
C ASN A 173 -4.78 -18.73 13.44
N SER A 174 -3.49 -18.92 13.73
CA SER A 174 -3.03 -19.57 14.96
C SER A 174 -3.56 -18.84 16.21
N VAL A 175 -3.47 -17.51 16.24
CA VAL A 175 -3.96 -16.70 17.36
C VAL A 175 -5.49 -16.79 17.49
N GLN A 176 -6.20 -16.83 16.36
CA GLN A 176 -7.65 -17.02 16.34
C GLN A 176 -8.03 -18.38 16.92
N ASP A 177 -7.34 -19.44 16.55
CA ASP A 177 -7.58 -20.79 17.08
C ASP A 177 -7.33 -20.85 18.59
N ASP A 178 -6.26 -20.19 19.07
CA ASP A 178 -5.97 -20.11 20.50
C ASP A 178 -7.09 -19.40 21.26
N PHE A 179 -7.61 -18.28 20.75
CA PHE A 179 -8.78 -17.61 21.34
C PHE A 179 -10.03 -18.50 21.30
N GLN A 180 -10.25 -19.23 20.21
CA GLN A 180 -11.41 -20.12 20.08
C GLN A 180 -11.37 -21.26 21.10
N ARG A 181 -10.17 -21.78 21.42
CA ARG A 181 -9.96 -22.82 22.43
C ARG A 181 -10.11 -22.33 23.88
N MET A 182 -10.05 -21.03 24.15
CA MET A 182 -10.28 -20.49 25.50
C MET A 182 -11.74 -20.69 25.92
N ASP A 183 -11.94 -21.30 27.08
CA ASP A 183 -13.21 -21.51 27.76
C ASP A 183 -13.14 -21.05 29.24
N GLU A 184 -14.27 -21.15 29.96
CA GLU A 184 -14.37 -20.75 31.37
C GLU A 184 -13.47 -21.57 32.31
N ASN A 185 -12.90 -22.69 31.83
CA ASN A 185 -12.04 -23.60 32.60
C ASN A 185 -10.54 -23.46 32.28
N THR A 186 -10.19 -22.68 31.25
CA THR A 186 -8.79 -22.37 30.87
C THR A 186 -8.31 -21.01 31.37
N TYR A 187 -9.11 -20.36 32.22
CA TYR A 187 -8.82 -19.11 32.94
C TYR A 187 -8.64 -19.36 34.44
#